data_AF-A0AB35NCV4-F1
#
_entry.id   AF-A0AB35NCV4-F1
#
_cell.length_a   1.000
_cell.length_b   1.000
_cell.length_c   1.000
_cell.angle_alpha   90.00
_cell.angle_beta   90.00
_cell.angle_gamma   90.00
#
_symmetry.space_group_name_H-M   'P 1'
#
loop_
_entity.id
_entity.type
_entity.pdbx_description
1 polymer ?
#
loop_
_entity_poly.entity_id
_entity_poly.type
_entity_poly.pdbx_seq_one_letter_code
_entity_poly.pdbx_strand_id
1 'polypeptide(L)'
;MVYLILEARALDEVVKLPGVTIWAGSNVLTELNHKELVAKGVNVTRFNHPVSGAIRSELEDAIETIKEHHPTESIWVQYASQP
;
A
#
# COMPACT_ATOMS: atom_id res chain seq x y z
N MET A 1 -9.22 8.53 0.66
CA MET A 1 -9.35 7.11 0.29
C MET A 1 -7.97 6.46 0.40
N VAL A 2 -7.90 5.17 0.70
CA VAL A 2 -6.64 4.44 0.87
C VAL A 2 -6.40 3.51 -0.30
N TYR A 3 -5.19 3.50 -0.85
CA TYR A 3 -4.75 2.56 -1.88
C TYR A 3 -3.80 1.53 -1.27
N LEU A 4 -4.15 0.26 -1.32
CA LEU A 4 -3.27 -0.86 -1.00
C LEU A 4 -2.60 -1.36 -2.29
N ILE A 5 -1.31 -1.09 -2.42
CA ILE A 5 -0.50 -1.42 -3.58
C ILE A 5 0.24 -2.74 -3.36
N LEU A 6 0.09 -3.65 -4.32
CA LEU A 6 0.66 -4.99 -4.29
C LEU A 6 1.87 -5.14 -5.24
N GLU A 7 2.10 -4.20 -6.15
CA GLU A 7 3.23 -4.29 -7.07
C GLU A 7 3.93 -2.93 -7.21
N ALA A 8 5.27 -2.94 -7.28
CA ALA A 8 6.08 -1.73 -7.34
C ALA A 8 5.71 -0.82 -8.52
N ARG A 9 5.32 -1.40 -9.68
CA ARG A 9 4.91 -0.62 -10.85
C ARG A 9 3.68 0.26 -10.61
N ALA A 10 2.74 -0.18 -9.77
CA ALA A 10 1.53 0.60 -9.49
C ALA A 10 1.81 1.75 -8.50
N LEU A 11 2.90 1.67 -7.73
CA LEU A 11 3.31 2.76 -6.86
C LEU A 11 3.60 4.03 -7.67
N ASP A 12 4.32 3.91 -8.79
CA ASP A 12 4.67 5.05 -9.65
C ASP A 12 3.47 5.77 -10.28
N GLU A 13 2.33 5.08 -10.39
CA GLU A 13 1.08 5.64 -10.87
C GLU A 13 0.31 6.34 -9.73
N VAL A 14 0.18 5.67 -8.59
CA VAL A 14 -0.65 6.15 -7.47
C VAL A 14 0.00 7.32 -6.73
N VAL A 15 1.33 7.39 -6.65
CA VAL A 15 2.03 8.54 -6.02
C VAL A 15 1.80 9.87 -6.73
N LYS A 16 1.31 9.85 -7.98
CA LYS A 16 0.98 11.06 -8.75
C LYS A 16 -0.43 11.57 -8.43
N LEU A 17 -1.26 10.78 -7.77
CA LEU A 17 -2.62 11.17 -7.41
C LEU A 17 -2.59 12.13 -6.21
N PRO A 18 -3.23 13.30 -6.30
CA PRO A 18 -3.27 14.23 -5.19
C PRO A 18 -4.20 13.73 -4.07
N GLY A 19 -3.77 13.89 -2.82
CA GLY A 19 -4.62 13.66 -1.64
C GLY A 19 -4.97 12.20 -1.36
N VAL A 20 -4.20 11.25 -1.87
CA VAL A 20 -4.39 9.82 -1.60
C VAL A 20 -3.47 9.35 -0.47
N THR A 21 -3.94 8.37 0.30
CA THR A 21 -3.13 7.63 1.26
C THR A 21 -2.69 6.32 0.62
N ILE A 22 -1.41 6.00 0.69
CA ILE A 22 -0.83 4.81 0.04
C ILE A 22 -0.32 3.85 1.11
N TRP A 23 -0.69 2.58 1.00
CA TRP A 23 -0.16 1.50 1.82
C TRP A 23 0.46 0.44 0.92
N ALA A 24 1.64 -0.06 1.28
CA ALA A 24 2.35 -1.06 0.50
C ALA A 24 3.10 -2.06 1.38
N GLY A 25 3.21 -3.30 0.90
CA GLY A 25 4.00 -4.35 1.54
C GLY A 25 5.50 -4.08 1.52
N SER A 26 6.25 -4.74 2.40
CA SER A 26 7.71 -4.62 2.49
C SER A 26 8.46 -5.07 1.23
N ASN A 27 7.82 -5.93 0.43
CA ASN A 27 8.30 -6.44 -0.86
C ASN A 27 7.96 -5.52 -2.05
N VAL A 28 7.10 -4.53 -1.85
CA VAL A 28 6.71 -3.52 -2.85
C VAL A 28 7.47 -2.23 -2.63
N LEU A 29 7.54 -1.79 -1.37
CA LEU A 29 8.16 -0.55 -0.96
C LEU A 29 9.36 -0.86 -0.07
N THR A 30 10.56 -0.47 -0.49
CA THR A 30 11.77 -0.60 0.33
C THR A 30 11.84 0.51 1.38
N GLU A 31 12.64 0.32 2.43
CA GLU A 31 12.91 1.37 3.44
C GLU A 31 13.50 2.65 2.83
N LEU A 32 14.39 2.51 1.83
CA LEU A 32 15.00 3.65 1.16
C LEU A 32 13.94 4.45 0.37
N ASN A 33 13.15 3.76 -0.45
CA ASN A 33 12.10 4.38 -1.25
C ASN A 33 11.01 5.00 -0.36
N HIS A 34 10.67 4.35 0.75
CA HIS A 34 9.71 4.88 1.73
C HIS A 34 10.18 6.23 2.28
N LYS A 35 11.44 6.32 2.73
CA LYS A 35 12.02 7.57 3.23
C LYS A 35 12.03 8.66 2.17
N GLU A 36 12.40 8.32 0.93
CA GLU A 36 12.41 9.29 -0.18
C GLU A 36 11.02 9.84 -0.51
N LEU A 37 9.98 9.00 -0.50
CA LEU A 37 8.61 9.41 -0.75
C LEU A 37 8.05 10.27 0.39
N VAL A 38 8.29 9.87 1.64
CA VAL A 38 7.92 10.67 2.81
C VAL A 38 8.62 12.03 2.80
N ALA A 39 9.91 12.08 2.44
CA ALA A 39 10.65 13.35 2.31
C ALA A 39 10.09 14.27 1.21
N LYS A 40 9.41 13.70 0.19
CA LYS A 40 8.69 14.45 -0.85
C LYS A 40 7.26 14.84 -0.44
N GLY A 41 6.85 14.53 0.79
CA GLY A 41 5.51 14.84 1.30
C GLY A 41 4.43 13.86 0.85
N VAL A 42 4.79 12.70 0.30
CA VAL A 42 3.83 11.67 -0.09
C VAL A 42 3.29 10.97 1.17
N ASN A 43 1.97 10.85 1.27
CA ASN A 43 1.31 10.13 2.37
C ASN A 43 1.36 8.62 2.12
N VAL A 44 2.49 8.00 2.49
CA VAL A 44 2.74 6.57 2.26
C VAL A 44 3.16 5.85 3.55
N THR A 45 2.53 4.70 3.79
CA THR A 45 2.82 3.79 4.89
C THR A 45 3.30 2.45 4.35
N ARG A 46 4.33 1.90 5.00
CA ARG A 46 4.95 0.63 4.64
C ARG A 46 4.64 -0.42 5.71
N PHE A 47 4.11 -1.57 5.31
CA PHE A 47 4.06 -2.74 6.19
C PHE A 47 5.47 -3.32 6.40
N ASN A 48 5.73 -3.87 7.57
CA ASN A 48 7.01 -4.53 7.87
C ASN A 48 7.12 -5.93 7.24
N HIS A 49 6.03 -6.49 6.73
CA HIS A 49 5.96 -7.80 6.06
C HIS A 49 5.47 -7.68 4.61
N PRO A 50 5.72 -8.69 3.75
CA PRO A 50 5.20 -8.74 2.40
C PRO A 50 3.67 -8.82 2.41
N VAL A 51 3.01 -8.09 1.50
CA VAL A 51 1.53 -8.15 1.35
C VAL A 51 1.14 -8.68 -0.04
N SER A 52 2.06 -8.66 -1.02
CA SER A 52 1.79 -9.20 -2.36
C SER A 52 2.46 -10.54 -2.62
N GLY A 53 1.81 -11.37 -3.44
CA GLY A 53 2.12 -12.80 -3.52
C GLY A 53 1.76 -13.58 -2.25
N ALA A 54 1.17 -12.88 -1.28
CA ALA A 54 0.74 -13.34 0.02
C ALA A 54 -0.52 -14.20 -0.12
N ILE A 55 -0.70 -15.17 0.78
CA ILE A 55 -1.94 -15.96 0.82
C ILE A 55 -3.11 -15.05 1.22
N ARG A 56 -4.35 -15.42 0.87
CA ARG A 56 -5.55 -14.59 1.09
C ARG A 56 -5.62 -13.98 2.50
N SER A 57 -5.24 -14.74 3.53
CA SER A 57 -5.26 -14.27 4.92
C SER A 57 -4.34 -13.08 5.17
N GLU A 58 -3.13 -13.03 4.59
CA GLU A 58 -2.20 -11.91 4.78
C GLU A 58 -2.73 -10.62 4.13
N LEU A 59 -3.45 -10.75 3.00
CA LEU A 59 -4.14 -9.61 2.39
C LEU A 59 -5.31 -9.13 3.25
N GLU A 60 -6.07 -10.06 3.82
CA GLU A 60 -7.18 -9.73 4.73
C GLU A 60 -6.67 -9.03 5.99
N ASP A 61 -5.60 -9.53 6.62
CA ASP A 61 -4.96 -8.93 7.79
C ASP A 61 -4.45 -7.51 7.50
N ALA A 62 -3.84 -7.30 6.33
CA ALA A 62 -3.42 -5.97 5.88
C ALA A 62 -4.61 -5.02 5.71
N ILE A 63 -5.72 -5.50 5.15
CA ILE A 63 -6.96 -4.72 5.01
C ILE A 63 -7.55 -4.38 6.38
N GLU A 64 -7.58 -5.32 7.32
CA GLU A 64 -8.05 -5.07 8.69
C GLU A 64 -7.20 -4.01 9.38
N THR A 65 -5.87 -4.13 9.29
CA THR A 65 -4.94 -3.12 9.83
C THR A 65 -5.20 -1.73 9.24
N ILE A 66 -5.49 -1.64 7.94
CA ILE A 66 -5.83 -0.35 7.30
C ILE A 66 -7.16 0.19 7.84
N LYS A 67 -8.18 -0.66 8.03
CA LYS A 67 -9.49 -0.25 8.57
C LYS A 67 -9.38 0.31 9.99
N GLU A 68 -8.48 -0.22 10.82
CA GLU A 68 -8.24 0.32 12.16
C GLU A 68 -7.69 1.76 12.12
N HIS A 69 -6.84 2.07 11.14
CA HIS A 69 -6.26 3.40 10.98
C HIS A 69 -7.16 4.37 10.18
N HIS A 70 -7.96 3.84 9.25
CA HIS A 70 -8.77 4.60 8.30
C HIS A 70 -10.24 4.10 8.27
N PRO A 71 -10.98 4.17 9.39
CA PRO A 71 -12.27 3.47 9.54
C PRO A 71 -13.39 4.00 8.65
N THR A 72 -13.28 5.23 8.15
CA THR A 72 -14.28 5.88 7.30
C THR A 72 -13.88 5.92 5.83
N GLU A 73 -12.68 5.47 5.48
CA GLU A 73 -12.17 5.56 4.12
C GLU A 73 -12.38 4.25 3.35
N SER A 74 -12.74 4.38 2.07
CA SER A 74 -12.72 3.24 1.17
C SER A 74 -11.28 2.79 0.90
N ILE A 75 -11.07 1.48 0.92
CA ILE A 75 -9.79 0.83 0.61
C ILE A 75 -9.86 0.28 -0.81
N TRP A 76 -8.99 0.77 -1.68
CA TRP A 76 -8.79 0.29 -3.04
C TRP A 76 -7.62 -0.67 -3.04
N VAL A 77 -7.88 -1.95 -3.30
CA VAL A 77 -6.85 -2.97 -3.38
C VAL A 77 -6.47 -3.16 -4.83
N GLN A 78 -5.17 -3.06 -5.15
CA GLN A 78 -4.69 -3.38 -6.48
C GLN A 78 -5.08 -4.81 -6.84
N TYR A 79 -5.82 -4.98 -7.93
CA TYR A 79 -6.05 -6.31 -8.49
C TYR A 79 -4.77 -6.80 -9.18
N ALA A 80 -4.15 -7.82 -8.62
CA ALA A 80 -3.15 -8.63 -9.33
C ALA A 80 -3.85 -9.95 -9.71
N SER A 81 -4.05 -10.19 -11.01
CA SER A 81 -4.50 -11.49 -11.48
C SER A 81 -3.48 -12.52 -11.01
N GLN A 82 -3.87 -13.42 -10.11
CA GLN A 82 -3.03 -14.56 -9.81
C GLN A 82 -2.88 -15.39 -11.09
N PRO A 83 -1.67 -15.89 -11.42
CA PRO A 83 -1.47 -16.80 -12.54
C PRO A 83 -2.26 -18.10 -12.37
#